data_AF-A0A5A9PTD8-F1
#
_entry.id   AF-A0A5A9PTD8-F1
#
_cell.length_a   1.000
_cell.length_b   1.000
_cell.length_c   1.000
_cell.angle_alpha   90.00
_cell.angle_beta   90.00
_cell.angle_gamma   90.00
#
_symmetry.space_group_name_H-M   'P 1'
#
loop_
_entity.id
_entity.type
_entity.pdbx_description
1 polymer ?
#
loop_
_entity_poly.entity_id
_entity_poly.type
_entity_poly.pdbx_seq_one_letter_code
_entity_poly.pdbx_strand_id
1 'polypeptide(L)'
;MRFLQQHLLLLVSVLSLNQGTTAQKAPGNFYPFDSVAGSIAVEDENSTYVGLSRPFVFFGRLYHQLYVNNNGHLSFIQPSTDFIPHPPPSYRGEDIIAPLWTDIDISPNGVISYKEYTEGVVLANATRDINLYFPDLSFTATWVFVATWHRVAYFLQPGTESSFQVVLISDGYLSFVLMNYEDVAPTADLVLAGYDTVNSARYFVIPDSSDGNSIPNLKNSSNVNVPGRWVFRVDSEQETVVGLRIRVTSYSDLTESGNILFIREKVKQELVDRGLPSMELKVRRVEKTTP
;
A
#
# COMPACT_ATOMS: atom_id res chain seq x y z
N MET A 1 37.69 20.34 16.55
CA MET A 1 36.44 19.65 16.94
C MET A 1 36.15 18.56 15.92
N ARG A 2 35.45 17.48 16.27
CA ARG A 2 35.02 16.45 15.29
C ARG A 2 33.70 16.89 14.63
N PHE A 3 33.57 16.66 13.33
CA PHE A 3 32.37 16.98 12.56
C PHE A 3 31.34 15.85 12.66
N LEU A 4 30.06 16.19 12.60
CA LEU A 4 28.91 15.27 12.58
C LEU A 4 27.97 15.74 11.47
N GLN A 5 27.71 14.88 10.49
CA GLN A 5 27.03 15.23 9.23
C GLN A 5 25.67 14.52 9.17
N GLN A 6 24.58 15.23 9.52
CA GLN A 6 23.26 14.62 9.73
C GLN A 6 22.36 14.68 8.49
N HIS A 7 21.47 13.70 8.32
CA HIS A 7 20.79 13.42 7.05
C HIS A 7 19.36 12.86 7.22
N LEU A 8 18.35 13.75 7.33
CA LEU A 8 16.93 13.45 7.60
C LEU A 8 16.27 12.38 6.69
N LEU A 9 15.18 11.78 7.20
CA LEU A 9 14.21 10.94 6.48
C LEU A 9 12.79 11.07 7.10
N LEU A 10 11.70 10.67 6.40
CA LEU A 10 10.31 10.87 6.88
C LEU A 10 9.23 9.79 6.51
N LEU A 11 8.69 8.98 7.46
CA LEU A 11 7.48 8.07 7.46
C LEU A 11 6.95 7.59 8.91
N VAL A 12 6.03 8.22 9.71
CA VAL A 12 5.78 7.98 11.20
C VAL A 12 4.31 7.69 11.62
N SER A 13 4.15 7.25 12.88
CA SER A 13 2.90 7.15 13.67
C SER A 13 3.18 7.24 15.19
N VAL A 14 2.12 7.34 15.99
CA VAL A 14 2.15 7.21 17.46
C VAL A 14 1.64 5.81 17.83
N LEU A 15 2.33 5.12 18.73
CA LEU A 15 1.87 3.84 19.29
C LEU A 15 1.02 4.06 20.55
N SER A 16 -0.18 3.49 20.58
CA SER A 16 -0.96 3.27 21.80
C SER A 16 -1.04 1.76 22.09
N LEU A 17 -0.80 1.38 23.34
CA LEU A 17 -0.89 0.00 23.81
C LEU A 17 -2.25 -0.24 24.46
N ASN A 18 -2.89 -1.36 24.12
CA ASN A 18 -3.82 -2.06 25.00
C ASN A 18 -3.88 -3.55 24.60
N GLN A 19 -3.96 -4.42 25.60
CA GLN A 19 -4.07 -5.88 25.41
C GLN A 19 -5.54 -6.32 25.53
N GLY A 20 -5.94 -7.36 24.78
CA GLY A 20 -7.31 -7.88 24.80
C GLY A 20 -7.49 -9.15 23.96
N THR A 21 -7.22 -10.31 24.56
CA THR A 21 -7.70 -11.66 24.20
C THR A 21 -7.91 -12.02 22.72
N THR A 22 -6.90 -12.72 22.16
CA THR A 22 -7.06 -13.92 21.32
C THR A 22 -8.18 -13.96 20.27
N ALA A 23 -7.90 -13.38 19.12
CA ALA A 23 -7.88 -14.19 17.89
C ALA A 23 -6.42 -14.56 17.58
N GLN A 24 -6.17 -15.65 16.86
CA GLN A 24 -4.80 -16.03 16.49
C GLN A 24 -4.26 -15.07 15.42
N LYS A 25 -3.52 -14.03 15.86
CA LYS A 25 -2.80 -13.14 14.95
C LYS A 25 -1.74 -13.96 14.21
N ALA A 26 -1.79 -13.98 12.88
CA ALA A 26 -0.71 -14.52 12.06
C ALA A 26 0.62 -13.79 12.39
N PRO A 27 1.79 -14.47 12.29
CA PRO A 27 3.08 -13.89 12.65
C PRO A 27 3.59 -12.88 11.60
N GLY A 28 2.88 -11.76 11.46
CA GLY A 28 3.17 -10.71 10.49
C GLY A 28 2.22 -9.51 10.61
N ASN A 29 2.13 -8.72 9.53
CA ASN A 29 1.24 -7.55 9.44
C ASN A 29 0.02 -7.79 8.52
N PHE A 30 -0.20 -9.04 8.11
CA PHE A 30 -1.32 -9.43 7.25
C PHE A 30 -2.63 -9.49 8.02
N TYR A 31 -3.71 -9.14 7.31
CA TYR A 31 -5.07 -9.50 7.66
C TYR A 31 -5.28 -11.01 7.48
N PRO A 32 -6.22 -11.65 8.21
CA PRO A 32 -6.45 -13.08 8.09
C PRO A 32 -6.73 -13.50 6.63
N PHE A 33 -6.08 -14.57 6.22
CA PHE A 33 -6.26 -15.22 4.92
C PHE A 33 -6.26 -16.73 5.15
N ASP A 34 -7.14 -17.44 4.44
CA ASP A 34 -7.30 -18.89 4.56
C ASP A 34 -7.02 -19.52 3.19
N SER A 35 -6.08 -20.46 3.08
CA SER A 35 -5.74 -21.13 1.81
C SER A 35 -6.85 -21.99 1.20
N VAL A 36 -8.02 -22.05 1.85
CA VAL A 36 -9.20 -22.86 1.49
C VAL A 36 -10.42 -21.98 1.15
N ALA A 37 -10.38 -20.68 1.46
CA ALA A 37 -11.47 -19.75 1.13
C ALA A 37 -11.04 -18.84 -0.03
N GLY A 38 -11.80 -18.87 -1.13
CA GLY A 38 -11.48 -18.09 -2.33
C GLY A 38 -10.13 -18.47 -2.95
N SER A 39 -9.90 -19.77 -3.17
CA SER A 39 -8.73 -20.26 -3.90
C SER A 39 -8.82 -19.87 -5.37
N ILE A 40 -7.79 -19.22 -5.89
CA ILE A 40 -7.69 -18.82 -7.30
C ILE A 40 -7.24 -19.98 -8.19
N ALA A 41 -7.53 -19.90 -9.49
CA ALA A 41 -7.09 -20.89 -10.47
C ALA A 41 -5.55 -20.97 -10.55
N VAL A 42 -5.02 -22.19 -10.54
CA VAL A 42 -3.58 -22.49 -10.67
C VAL A 42 -3.10 -22.37 -12.13
N GLU A 43 -4.01 -22.14 -13.07
CA GLU A 43 -3.69 -21.79 -14.46
C GLU A 43 -3.05 -20.39 -14.51
N ASP A 44 -1.91 -20.29 -15.18
CA ASP A 44 -1.11 -19.07 -15.31
C ASP A 44 -1.82 -17.96 -16.11
N GLU A 45 -1.31 -16.72 -16.04
CA GLU A 45 -1.83 -15.50 -16.68
C GLU A 45 -3.30 -15.17 -16.33
N ASN A 46 -3.90 -15.82 -15.32
CA ASN A 46 -5.35 -15.81 -15.09
C ASN A 46 -5.84 -14.73 -14.10
N SER A 47 -7.11 -14.37 -14.21
CA SER A 47 -7.80 -13.35 -13.40
C SER A 47 -9.15 -13.88 -12.87
N THR A 48 -9.21 -14.23 -11.58
CA THR A 48 -10.45 -14.71 -10.95
C THR A 48 -11.42 -13.57 -10.66
N TYR A 49 -12.61 -13.63 -11.25
CA TYR A 49 -13.71 -12.71 -11.00
C TYR A 49 -14.25 -12.82 -9.57
N VAL A 50 -14.45 -11.68 -8.92
CA VAL A 50 -15.11 -11.55 -7.61
C VAL A 50 -16.21 -10.50 -7.71
N GLY A 51 -17.47 -10.91 -7.58
CA GLY A 51 -18.60 -9.99 -7.40
C GLY A 51 -18.72 -9.61 -5.92
N LEU A 52 -18.63 -8.32 -5.61
CA LEU A 52 -18.50 -7.82 -4.25
C LEU A 52 -19.85 -7.77 -3.52
N SER A 53 -19.90 -8.23 -2.27
CA SER A 53 -21.12 -8.18 -1.45
C SER A 53 -21.58 -6.77 -1.08
N ARG A 54 -20.67 -5.80 -1.15
CA ARG A 54 -20.90 -4.35 -1.05
C ARG A 54 -19.98 -3.65 -2.05
N PRO A 55 -20.42 -2.58 -2.74
CA PRO A 55 -19.58 -1.92 -3.72
C PRO A 55 -18.45 -1.11 -3.07
N PHE A 56 -17.32 -1.03 -3.75
CA PHE A 56 -16.13 -0.27 -3.33
C PHE A 56 -16.00 1.03 -4.15
N VAL A 57 -15.56 2.13 -3.52
CA VAL A 57 -15.30 3.39 -4.22
C VAL A 57 -13.79 3.53 -4.44
N PHE A 58 -13.38 3.69 -5.69
CA PHE A 58 -12.00 3.96 -6.08
C PHE A 58 -11.95 5.22 -6.95
N PHE A 59 -11.40 6.30 -6.39
CA PHE A 59 -11.34 7.66 -6.94
C PHE A 59 -12.64 8.10 -7.63
N GLY A 60 -13.73 8.11 -6.87
CA GLY A 60 -15.08 8.48 -7.34
C GLY A 60 -15.83 7.40 -8.13
N ARG A 61 -15.16 6.36 -8.64
CA ARG A 61 -15.79 5.26 -9.40
C ARG A 61 -16.30 4.18 -8.44
N LEU A 62 -17.55 3.74 -8.66
CA LEU A 62 -18.22 2.74 -7.83
C LEU A 62 -18.17 1.36 -8.49
N TYR A 63 -17.47 0.41 -7.87
CA TYR A 63 -17.26 -0.94 -8.39
C TYR A 63 -18.04 -2.00 -7.62
N HIS A 64 -18.74 -2.86 -8.35
CA HIS A 64 -19.52 -4.00 -7.80
C HIS A 64 -18.80 -5.34 -8.03
N GLN A 65 -17.66 -5.32 -8.71
CA GLN A 65 -16.83 -6.47 -9.00
C GLN A 65 -15.36 -6.05 -9.05
N LEU A 66 -14.47 -7.02 -8.92
CA LEU A 66 -13.06 -6.93 -9.28
C LEU A 66 -12.56 -8.27 -9.83
N TYR A 67 -11.33 -8.29 -10.33
CA TYR A 67 -10.63 -9.51 -10.71
C TYR A 67 -9.31 -9.55 -9.95
N VAL A 68 -9.02 -10.68 -9.28
CA VAL A 68 -7.71 -10.92 -8.66
C VAL A 68 -6.85 -11.66 -9.68
N ASN A 69 -5.72 -11.08 -10.08
CA ASN A 69 -4.81 -11.67 -11.06
C ASN A 69 -3.67 -12.45 -10.39
N ASN A 70 -3.18 -13.50 -11.06
CA ASN A 70 -2.04 -14.27 -10.56
C ASN A 70 -0.76 -13.42 -10.42
N ASN A 71 -0.53 -12.52 -11.37
CA ASN A 71 0.61 -11.59 -11.45
C ASN A 71 0.54 -10.40 -10.46
N GLY A 72 -0.17 -10.55 -9.33
CA GLY A 72 0.00 -9.67 -8.18
C GLY A 72 -0.79 -8.35 -8.19
N HIS A 73 -1.80 -8.22 -9.07
CA HIS A 73 -2.68 -7.04 -9.16
C HIS A 73 -4.17 -7.35 -9.13
N LEU A 74 -4.96 -6.30 -8.90
CA LEU A 74 -6.40 -6.24 -9.07
C LEU A 74 -6.76 -5.36 -10.27
N SER A 75 -7.69 -5.82 -11.11
CA SER A 75 -8.41 -4.98 -12.10
C SER A 75 -9.90 -4.92 -11.77
N PHE A 76 -10.62 -3.93 -12.30
CA PHE A 76 -12.03 -3.70 -11.95
C PHE A 76 -13.02 -3.79 -13.11
N ILE A 77 -12.54 -3.71 -14.36
CA ILE A 77 -13.40 -3.64 -15.56
C ILE A 77 -13.50 -4.99 -16.28
N GLN A 78 -12.36 -5.67 -16.46
CA GLN A 78 -12.22 -6.91 -17.21
C GLN A 78 -11.09 -7.76 -16.61
N PRO A 79 -11.06 -9.10 -16.84
CA PRO A 79 -9.89 -9.90 -16.48
C PRO A 79 -8.65 -9.42 -17.25
N SER A 80 -7.48 -9.57 -16.64
CA SER A 80 -6.19 -9.24 -17.24
C SER A 80 -5.40 -10.53 -17.50
N THR A 81 -4.47 -10.48 -18.47
CA THR A 81 -3.43 -11.51 -18.69
C THR A 81 -2.03 -10.87 -18.73
N ASP A 82 -1.90 -9.59 -18.36
CA ASP A 82 -0.65 -8.85 -18.46
C ASP A 82 0.27 -9.22 -17.27
N PHE A 83 1.31 -10.02 -17.52
CA PHE A 83 2.35 -10.34 -16.52
C PHE A 83 3.42 -9.24 -16.39
N ILE A 84 3.66 -8.45 -17.45
CA ILE A 84 4.58 -7.31 -17.42
C ILE A 84 3.86 -6.05 -16.90
N PRO A 85 4.33 -5.40 -15.82
CA PRO A 85 3.70 -4.18 -15.31
C PRO A 85 3.87 -2.97 -16.24
N HIS A 86 2.84 -2.15 -16.34
CA HIS A 86 2.90 -0.85 -17.05
C HIS A 86 3.20 0.27 -16.05
N PRO A 87 4.37 0.94 -16.09
CA PRO A 87 4.74 1.94 -15.10
C PRO A 87 3.82 3.18 -15.12
N PRO A 88 3.27 3.62 -13.97
CA PRO A 88 2.43 4.82 -13.91
C PRO A 88 3.22 6.12 -14.15
N PRO A 89 2.66 7.10 -14.91
CA PRO A 89 1.34 7.06 -15.54
C PRO A 89 1.34 6.21 -16.82
N SER A 90 0.56 5.13 -16.82
CA SER A 90 0.42 4.22 -17.96
C SER A 90 -0.56 4.74 -19.02
N TYR A 91 -1.44 5.68 -18.65
CA TYR A 91 -2.54 6.22 -19.43
C TYR A 91 -3.49 5.16 -20.00
N ARG A 92 -3.54 3.95 -19.42
CA ARG A 92 -4.41 2.85 -19.86
C ARG A 92 -5.88 3.12 -19.51
N GLY A 93 -6.78 2.37 -20.17
CA GLY A 93 -8.24 2.55 -20.08
C GLY A 93 -8.92 1.89 -18.87
N GLU A 94 -8.17 1.49 -17.84
CA GLU A 94 -8.69 0.76 -16.67
C GLU A 94 -8.05 1.19 -15.35
N ASP A 95 -8.74 0.91 -14.24
CA ASP A 95 -8.22 1.10 -12.89
C ASP A 95 -7.51 -0.18 -12.41
N ILE A 96 -6.31 -0.03 -11.82
CA ILE A 96 -5.46 -1.12 -11.34
C ILE A 96 -4.96 -0.81 -9.92
N ILE A 97 -5.02 -1.81 -9.04
CA ILE A 97 -4.35 -1.80 -7.73
C ILE A 97 -3.34 -2.94 -7.68
N ALA A 98 -2.05 -2.63 -7.61
CA ALA A 98 -0.95 -3.59 -7.62
C ALA A 98 -0.22 -3.56 -6.28
N PRO A 99 -0.52 -4.45 -5.30
CA PRO A 99 0.35 -4.61 -4.14
C PRO A 99 1.78 -5.01 -4.57
N LEU A 100 1.95 -5.93 -5.53
CA LEU A 100 3.23 -6.17 -6.21
C LEU A 100 2.95 -6.85 -7.56
N TRP A 101 2.84 -6.07 -8.63
CA TRP A 101 2.70 -6.58 -9.99
C TRP A 101 4.06 -7.01 -10.54
N THR A 102 4.15 -8.26 -10.96
CA THR A 102 5.28 -8.89 -11.67
C THR A 102 4.87 -10.27 -12.18
N ASP A 103 5.66 -10.87 -13.05
CA ASP A 103 5.53 -12.23 -13.56
C ASP A 103 5.62 -13.27 -12.41
N ILE A 104 4.53 -13.97 -12.08
CA ILE A 104 4.37 -14.83 -10.90
C ILE A 104 3.81 -16.20 -11.29
N ASP A 105 4.57 -17.26 -11.02
CA ASP A 105 4.15 -18.65 -11.18
C ASP A 105 3.82 -19.27 -9.80
N ILE A 106 2.63 -19.87 -9.71
CA ILE A 106 2.14 -20.59 -8.53
C ILE A 106 2.06 -22.12 -8.74
N SER A 107 2.47 -22.61 -9.90
CA SER A 107 2.64 -24.04 -10.19
C SER A 107 3.74 -24.74 -9.35
N PRO A 108 4.87 -24.11 -8.95
CA PRO A 108 5.86 -24.76 -8.10
C PRO A 108 5.52 -24.63 -6.60
N ASN A 109 5.08 -23.45 -6.17
CA ASN A 109 4.80 -23.12 -4.77
C ASN A 109 3.94 -21.87 -4.60
N GLY A 110 3.35 -21.76 -3.41
CA GLY A 110 2.56 -20.62 -2.97
C GLY A 110 1.06 -20.84 -3.06
N VAL A 111 0.30 -19.88 -2.57
CA VAL A 111 -1.17 -19.84 -2.65
C VAL A 111 -1.62 -18.40 -2.85
N ILE A 112 -2.55 -18.19 -3.78
CA ILE A 112 -3.30 -16.93 -3.89
C ILE A 112 -4.72 -17.18 -3.39
N SER A 113 -5.15 -16.36 -2.44
CA SER A 113 -6.43 -16.49 -1.74
C SER A 113 -7.10 -15.14 -1.54
N TYR A 114 -8.43 -15.11 -1.59
CA TYR A 114 -9.20 -13.89 -1.34
C TYR A 114 -10.43 -14.14 -0.46
N LYS A 115 -10.84 -13.12 0.31
CA LYS A 115 -11.96 -13.22 1.24
C LYS A 115 -12.61 -11.87 1.55
N GLU A 116 -13.94 -11.84 1.51
CA GLU A 116 -14.73 -10.73 2.03
C GLU A 116 -15.13 -10.94 3.49
N TYR A 117 -15.27 -9.83 4.21
CA TYR A 117 -15.75 -9.75 5.58
C TYR A 117 -16.77 -8.61 5.69
N THR A 118 -18.01 -8.94 6.05
CA THR A 118 -19.11 -8.00 6.33
C THR A 118 -19.49 -7.97 7.81
N GLU A 119 -18.82 -8.77 8.64
CA GLU A 119 -19.00 -8.85 10.09
C GLU A 119 -17.73 -9.39 10.79
N GLY A 120 -17.76 -9.45 12.12
CA GLY A 120 -16.71 -10.08 12.93
C GLY A 120 -15.46 -9.23 13.18
N VAL A 121 -14.43 -9.87 13.77
CA VAL A 121 -13.22 -9.21 14.31
C VAL A 121 -12.39 -8.48 13.24
N VAL A 122 -12.50 -8.87 11.97
CA VAL A 122 -11.77 -8.22 10.87
C VAL A 122 -12.24 -6.79 10.65
N LEU A 123 -13.55 -6.52 10.71
CA LEU A 123 -14.09 -5.15 10.66
C LEU A 123 -13.66 -4.31 11.87
N ALA A 124 -13.59 -4.92 13.06
CA ALA A 124 -13.11 -4.23 14.27
C ALA A 124 -11.61 -3.87 14.19
N ASN A 125 -10.80 -4.72 13.56
CA ASN A 125 -9.38 -4.45 13.30
C ASN A 125 -9.21 -3.37 12.22
N ALA A 126 -9.93 -3.47 11.10
CA ALA A 126 -9.97 -2.43 10.06
C ALA A 126 -10.37 -1.05 10.61
N THR A 127 -11.41 -1.02 11.45
CA THR A 127 -11.85 0.19 12.14
C THR A 127 -10.75 0.77 13.03
N ARG A 128 -10.04 -0.06 13.80
CA ARG A 128 -8.95 0.39 14.66
C ARG A 128 -7.76 0.93 13.85
N ASP A 129 -7.36 0.21 12.80
CA ASP A 129 -6.23 0.57 11.96
C ASP A 129 -6.47 1.91 11.24
N ILE A 130 -7.63 2.08 10.59
CA ILE A 130 -7.96 3.33 9.88
C ILE A 130 -8.08 4.52 10.85
N ASN A 131 -8.78 4.39 11.98
CA ASN A 131 -8.87 5.50 12.95
C ASN A 131 -7.51 5.82 13.63
N LEU A 132 -6.56 4.86 13.68
CA LEU A 132 -5.19 5.11 14.14
C LEU A 132 -4.36 5.89 13.11
N TYR A 133 -4.56 5.63 11.82
CA TYR A 133 -3.82 6.28 10.73
C TYR A 133 -4.43 7.61 10.27
N PHE A 134 -5.74 7.79 10.47
CA PHE A 134 -6.52 8.96 10.07
C PHE A 134 -7.42 9.44 11.24
N PRO A 135 -6.85 9.90 12.37
CA PRO A 135 -7.61 10.23 13.59
C PRO A 135 -8.57 11.43 13.45
N ASP A 136 -8.45 12.21 12.37
CA ASP A 136 -9.37 13.30 12.04
C ASP A 136 -10.67 12.80 11.38
N LEU A 137 -10.79 11.50 11.09
CA LEU A 137 -11.97 10.87 10.48
C LEU A 137 -12.75 10.06 11.52
N SER A 138 -14.08 10.12 11.45
CA SER A 138 -14.99 9.26 12.22
C SER A 138 -15.32 8.00 11.41
N PHE A 139 -14.41 7.02 11.37
CA PHE A 139 -14.54 5.84 10.51
C PHE A 139 -15.07 4.60 11.26
N THR A 140 -15.84 3.73 10.59
CA THR A 140 -16.21 2.39 11.10
C THR A 140 -16.41 1.44 9.93
N ALA A 141 -15.50 0.50 9.73
CA ALA A 141 -15.54 -0.43 8.61
C ALA A 141 -16.84 -1.26 8.64
N THR A 142 -17.55 -1.29 7.51
CA THR A 142 -18.73 -2.14 7.28
C THR A 142 -18.46 -3.19 6.20
N TRP A 143 -17.32 -3.10 5.53
CA TRP A 143 -16.82 -4.03 4.52
C TRP A 143 -15.29 -4.08 4.52
N VAL A 144 -14.73 -5.28 4.39
CA VAL A 144 -13.31 -5.53 4.10
C VAL A 144 -13.19 -6.64 3.08
N PHE A 145 -12.37 -6.43 2.05
CA PHE A 145 -11.89 -7.49 1.14
C PHE A 145 -10.38 -7.65 1.30
N VAL A 146 -9.92 -8.89 1.42
CA VAL A 146 -8.51 -9.27 1.50
C VAL A 146 -8.17 -10.11 0.27
N ALA A 147 -7.06 -9.82 -0.42
CA ALA A 147 -6.42 -10.74 -1.36
C ALA A 147 -4.93 -10.87 -1.04
N THR A 148 -4.44 -12.11 -0.95
CA THR A 148 -3.10 -12.45 -0.45
C THR A 148 -2.41 -13.42 -1.39
N TRP A 149 -1.20 -13.07 -1.83
CA TRP A 149 -0.25 -13.90 -2.53
C TRP A 149 0.78 -14.34 -1.48
N HIS A 150 0.73 -15.60 -1.05
CA HIS A 150 1.57 -16.10 0.04
C HIS A 150 2.57 -17.13 -0.47
N ARG A 151 3.86 -16.84 -0.30
CA ARG A 151 5.02 -17.68 -0.70
C ARG A 151 4.98 -18.11 -2.16
N VAL A 152 4.55 -17.20 -3.04
CA VAL A 152 4.53 -17.38 -4.51
C VAL A 152 5.94 -17.18 -5.08
N ALA A 153 6.24 -17.77 -6.24
CA ALA A 153 7.52 -17.60 -6.94
C ALA A 153 7.36 -16.71 -8.19
N TYR A 154 8.47 -16.22 -8.73
CA TYR A 154 8.49 -15.60 -10.06
C TYR A 154 8.71 -16.67 -11.14
N PHE A 155 8.06 -16.54 -12.30
CA PHE A 155 8.06 -17.55 -13.38
C PHE A 155 9.47 -18.00 -13.81
N LEU A 156 10.39 -17.04 -14.03
CA LEU A 156 11.78 -17.34 -14.40
C LEU A 156 12.66 -17.78 -13.22
N GLN A 157 12.16 -17.74 -11.98
CA GLN A 157 12.91 -17.96 -10.75
C GLN A 157 12.12 -18.81 -9.73
N PRO A 158 11.72 -20.07 -10.06
CA PRO A 158 10.83 -20.93 -9.27
C PRO A 158 11.41 -21.45 -7.94
N GLY A 159 12.53 -20.89 -7.47
CA GLY A 159 13.07 -21.10 -6.11
C GLY A 159 12.91 -19.87 -5.20
N THR A 160 12.15 -18.87 -5.64
CA THR A 160 11.84 -17.65 -4.87
C THR A 160 10.56 -17.83 -4.05
N GLU A 161 10.48 -17.10 -2.94
CA GLU A 161 9.25 -16.97 -2.17
C GLU A 161 9.00 -15.49 -1.86
N SER A 162 7.84 -14.99 -2.30
CA SER A 162 7.35 -13.65 -2.00
C SER A 162 5.97 -13.72 -1.35
N SER A 163 5.76 -12.90 -0.32
CA SER A 163 4.51 -12.80 0.41
C SER A 163 4.04 -11.35 0.50
N PHE A 164 2.88 -11.06 -0.08
CA PHE A 164 2.26 -9.74 -0.08
C PHE A 164 0.73 -9.83 -0.13
N GLN A 165 0.07 -8.75 0.26
CA GLN A 165 -1.39 -8.70 0.43
C GLN A 165 -1.93 -7.31 0.10
N VAL A 166 -3.10 -7.24 -0.53
CA VAL A 166 -3.93 -6.04 -0.61
C VAL A 166 -5.17 -6.20 0.28
N VAL A 167 -5.57 -5.13 0.96
CA VAL A 167 -6.82 -5.08 1.71
C VAL A 167 -7.59 -3.83 1.32
N LEU A 168 -8.79 -4.02 0.75
CA LEU A 168 -9.73 -2.96 0.47
C LEU A 168 -10.68 -2.84 1.67
N ILE A 169 -10.91 -1.61 2.16
CA ILE A 169 -11.69 -1.36 3.37
C ILE A 169 -12.68 -0.22 3.09
N SER A 170 -13.94 -0.37 3.47
CA SER A 170 -14.94 0.70 3.38
C SER A 170 -15.93 0.70 4.54
N ASP A 171 -16.50 1.88 4.84
CA ASP A 171 -17.69 2.03 5.67
C ASP A 171 -18.99 2.15 4.85
N GLY A 172 -18.89 2.36 3.54
CA GLY A 172 -19.98 2.67 2.60
C GLY A 172 -19.87 4.06 1.97
N TYR A 173 -18.99 4.94 2.48
CA TYR A 173 -18.70 6.28 1.97
C TYR A 173 -17.20 6.50 1.83
N LEU A 174 -16.44 6.29 2.91
CA LEU A 174 -14.99 6.34 2.92
C LEU A 174 -14.43 4.99 2.47
N SER A 175 -13.34 5.03 1.69
CA SER A 175 -12.74 3.85 1.08
C SER A 175 -11.22 3.94 1.15
N PHE A 176 -10.58 2.82 1.49
CA PHE A 176 -9.15 2.72 1.72
C PHE A 176 -8.55 1.48 1.05
N VAL A 177 -7.30 1.63 0.60
CA VAL A 177 -6.46 0.56 0.09
C VAL A 177 -5.27 0.40 1.02
N LEU A 178 -5.08 -0.78 1.58
CA LEU A 178 -3.86 -1.16 2.28
C LEU A 178 -3.06 -2.14 1.42
N MET A 179 -1.74 -2.02 1.47
CA MET A 179 -0.82 -3.01 0.92
C MET A 179 0.11 -3.46 2.04
N ASN A 180 0.15 -4.76 2.32
CA ASN A 180 0.99 -5.38 3.35
C ASN A 180 2.07 -6.25 2.69
N TYR A 181 3.28 -6.24 3.25
CA TYR A 181 4.45 -6.97 2.78
C TYR A 181 5.10 -7.74 3.92
N GLU A 182 5.37 -9.02 3.67
CA GLU A 182 6.26 -9.85 4.48
C GLU A 182 7.58 -10.02 3.68
N ASP A 183 8.27 -11.17 3.75
CA ASP A 183 9.43 -11.38 2.90
C ASP A 183 9.03 -11.40 1.41
N VAL A 184 9.75 -10.59 0.61
CA VAL A 184 9.64 -10.50 -0.85
C VAL A 184 11.04 -10.73 -1.41
N ALA A 185 11.19 -11.77 -2.22
CA ALA A 185 12.45 -12.08 -2.90
C ALA A 185 12.79 -11.01 -3.95
N PRO A 186 14.09 -10.69 -4.17
CA PRO A 186 14.47 -9.84 -5.29
C PRO A 186 14.24 -10.54 -6.63
N THR A 187 14.14 -9.77 -7.71
CA THR A 187 14.02 -10.25 -9.09
C THR A 187 14.83 -9.40 -10.07
N ALA A 188 15.11 -9.92 -11.26
CA ALA A 188 15.58 -9.15 -12.42
C ALA A 188 14.43 -8.61 -13.30
N ASP A 189 13.19 -9.05 -13.04
CA ASP A 189 12.00 -8.72 -13.83
C ASP A 189 11.48 -7.30 -13.54
N LEU A 190 10.59 -6.79 -14.40
CA LEU A 190 9.92 -5.51 -14.17
C LEU A 190 8.85 -5.66 -13.08
N VAL A 191 8.90 -4.75 -12.11
CA VAL A 191 8.10 -4.79 -10.88
C VAL A 191 7.40 -3.46 -10.63
N LEU A 192 6.21 -3.52 -10.03
CA LEU A 192 5.45 -2.32 -9.64
C LEU A 192 4.64 -2.57 -8.37
N ALA A 193 4.83 -1.73 -7.35
CA ALA A 193 3.91 -1.64 -6.21
C ALA A 193 3.24 -0.25 -6.17
N GLY A 194 1.91 -0.20 -6.13
CA GLY A 194 1.14 1.04 -6.22
C GLY A 194 -0.22 0.87 -6.89
N TYR A 195 -0.70 1.94 -7.53
CA TYR A 195 -1.96 1.93 -8.27
C TYR A 195 -1.95 2.95 -9.42
N ASP A 196 -2.79 2.70 -10.41
CA ASP A 196 -3.07 3.61 -11.54
C ASP A 196 -4.58 3.61 -11.82
N THR A 197 -5.07 4.65 -12.47
CA THR A 197 -6.50 4.79 -12.83
C THR A 197 -6.67 5.02 -14.33
N VAL A 198 -7.90 4.94 -14.83
CA VAL A 198 -8.27 5.29 -16.21
C VAL A 198 -7.63 6.64 -16.61
N ASN A 199 -6.84 6.61 -17.69
CA ASN A 199 -6.06 7.73 -18.23
C ASN A 199 -5.03 8.34 -17.24
N SER A 200 -4.63 7.59 -16.21
CA SER A 200 -3.76 8.01 -15.10
C SER A 200 -4.20 9.31 -14.41
N ALA A 201 -5.52 9.48 -14.25
CA ALA A 201 -6.09 10.64 -13.57
C ALA A 201 -5.57 10.77 -12.12
N ARG A 202 -5.43 9.65 -11.42
CA ARG A 202 -4.76 9.49 -10.13
C ARG A 202 -3.88 8.23 -10.19
N TYR A 203 -2.66 8.32 -9.68
CA TYR A 203 -1.74 7.18 -9.59
C TYR A 203 -0.75 7.38 -8.43
N PHE A 204 -0.16 6.29 -7.97
CA PHE A 204 0.93 6.32 -7.00
C PHE A 204 1.84 5.11 -7.23
N VAL A 205 3.15 5.33 -7.09
CA VAL A 205 4.17 4.27 -7.09
C VAL A 205 4.87 4.31 -5.74
N ILE A 206 4.98 3.16 -5.08
CA ILE A 206 5.68 3.05 -3.80
C ILE A 206 7.18 3.32 -4.04
N PRO A 207 7.82 4.23 -3.28
CA PRO A 207 9.25 4.49 -3.40
C PRO A 207 10.07 3.21 -3.29
N ASP A 208 11.11 3.11 -4.11
CA ASP A 208 12.05 1.98 -4.17
C ASP A 208 11.39 0.65 -4.64
N SER A 209 10.19 0.69 -5.24
CA SER A 209 9.45 -0.51 -5.72
C SER A 209 9.51 -0.80 -7.22
N SER A 210 10.14 0.07 -8.02
CA SER A 210 10.25 -0.07 -9.49
C SER A 210 11.57 -0.72 -9.96
N ASP A 211 12.30 -1.32 -9.03
CA ASP A 211 13.54 -2.07 -9.26
C ASP A 211 13.46 -3.38 -8.48
N GLY A 212 13.56 -4.51 -9.18
CA GLY A 212 13.46 -5.85 -8.61
C GLY A 212 14.58 -6.17 -7.61
N ASN A 213 15.69 -5.42 -7.59
CA ASN A 213 16.71 -5.54 -6.55
C ASN A 213 16.30 -4.83 -5.25
N SER A 214 15.41 -3.83 -5.33
CA SER A 214 15.01 -2.96 -4.23
C SER A 214 13.72 -3.39 -3.52
N ILE A 215 12.86 -4.20 -4.16
CA ILE A 215 11.60 -4.70 -3.55
C ILE A 215 11.74 -5.46 -2.21
N PRO A 216 12.86 -6.11 -1.82
CA PRO A 216 13.00 -6.68 -0.47
C PRO A 216 12.96 -5.64 0.66
N ASN A 217 13.05 -4.35 0.33
CA ASN A 217 12.87 -3.24 1.27
C ASN A 217 11.38 -2.94 1.56
N LEU A 218 10.43 -3.45 0.77
CA LEU A 218 9.00 -3.17 0.93
C LEU A 218 8.51 -3.49 2.35
N LYS A 219 8.94 -4.62 2.93
CA LYS A 219 8.68 -5.05 4.31
C LYS A 219 9.18 -4.11 5.42
N ASN A 220 10.09 -3.19 5.09
CA ASN A 220 10.61 -2.15 5.99
C ASN A 220 9.97 -0.78 5.71
N SER A 221 9.42 -0.58 4.50
CA SER A 221 8.77 0.66 4.05
C SER A 221 7.35 0.80 4.61
N SER A 222 6.82 2.03 4.64
CA SER A 222 5.45 2.32 5.09
C SER A 222 5.08 3.78 4.80
N ASN A 223 3.79 4.16 4.78
CA ASN A 223 3.37 5.57 4.91
C ASN A 223 2.51 5.86 6.17
N VAL A 224 2.42 4.88 7.07
CA VAL A 224 1.71 4.91 8.38
C VAL A 224 2.58 4.37 9.53
N ASN A 225 3.88 4.14 9.29
CA ASN A 225 4.85 3.59 10.25
C ASN A 225 4.39 2.31 10.95
N VAL A 226 3.87 1.41 10.13
CA VAL A 226 3.82 -0.02 10.43
C VAL A 226 4.70 -0.65 9.35
N PRO A 227 5.88 -1.21 9.69
CA PRO A 227 6.80 -1.75 8.69
C PRO A 227 6.11 -2.74 7.76
N GLY A 228 6.30 -2.58 6.46
CA GLY A 228 5.65 -3.40 5.46
C GLY A 228 4.18 -3.06 5.23
N ARG A 229 3.68 -1.89 5.67
CA ARG A 229 2.29 -1.47 5.42
C ARG A 229 2.19 -0.08 4.80
N TRP A 230 1.56 -0.02 3.63
CA TRP A 230 1.13 1.22 2.99
C TRP A 230 -0.40 1.33 3.06
N VAL A 231 -0.91 2.56 3.18
CA VAL A 231 -2.34 2.86 3.33
C VAL A 231 -2.69 4.13 2.56
N PHE A 232 -3.70 4.03 1.71
CA PHE A 232 -4.20 5.12 0.86
C PHE A 232 -5.69 5.31 1.11
N ARG A 233 -6.14 6.56 1.22
CA ARG A 233 -7.56 6.92 1.15
C ARG A 233 -7.90 7.14 -0.33
N VAL A 234 -9.01 6.58 -0.79
CA VAL A 234 -9.35 6.48 -2.21
C VAL A 234 -10.81 6.80 -2.54
N ASP A 235 -11.65 7.20 -1.59
CA ASP A 235 -13.05 7.57 -1.88
C ASP A 235 -13.18 8.82 -2.79
N SER A 236 -12.34 9.82 -2.58
CA SER A 236 -12.48 11.15 -3.21
C SER A 236 -11.64 11.32 -4.47
N GLU A 237 -12.24 11.89 -5.52
CA GLU A 237 -11.51 12.35 -6.71
C GLU A 237 -10.50 13.48 -6.40
N GLN A 238 -10.64 14.22 -5.30
CA GLN A 238 -10.04 15.56 -5.17
C GLN A 238 -8.61 15.59 -4.60
N GLU A 239 -8.10 14.51 -3.99
CA GLU A 239 -6.78 14.49 -3.34
C GLU A 239 -5.70 13.78 -4.18
N THR A 240 -4.87 14.54 -4.90
CA THR A 240 -3.60 14.02 -5.47
C THR A 240 -2.49 14.14 -4.43
N VAL A 241 -2.19 13.06 -3.71
CA VAL A 241 -1.17 13.04 -2.65
C VAL A 241 0.21 12.68 -3.20
N VAL A 242 1.08 13.68 -3.37
CA VAL A 242 2.48 13.46 -3.76
C VAL A 242 3.33 13.11 -2.53
N GLY A 243 3.96 11.92 -2.55
CA GLY A 243 4.89 11.50 -1.51
C GLY A 243 6.30 12.07 -1.74
N LEU A 244 6.85 12.80 -0.76
CA LEU A 244 8.21 13.37 -0.83
C LEU A 244 9.06 12.93 0.37
N ARG A 245 10.18 12.24 0.08
CA ARG A 245 11.16 11.74 1.06
C ARG A 245 12.38 12.67 1.08
N ILE A 246 12.33 13.73 1.90
CA ILE A 246 13.33 14.81 1.89
C ILE A 246 14.43 14.56 2.93
N ARG A 247 15.69 14.70 2.50
CA ARG A 247 16.89 14.66 3.36
C ARG A 247 17.38 16.07 3.64
N VAL A 248 17.57 16.38 4.93
CA VAL A 248 17.81 17.72 5.49
C VAL A 248 18.86 17.60 6.59
N THR A 249 19.65 18.64 6.81
CA THR A 249 20.57 18.77 7.95
C THR A 249 20.09 19.92 8.82
N SER A 250 19.95 19.69 10.14
CA SER A 250 19.43 20.66 11.11
C SER A 250 20.31 20.70 12.35
N TYR A 251 20.39 21.88 12.98
CA TYR A 251 20.99 22.05 14.30
C TYR A 251 19.96 21.90 15.43
N SER A 252 18.68 22.15 15.15
CA SER A 252 17.56 21.94 16.07
C SER A 252 16.99 20.52 15.94
N ASP A 253 16.51 19.95 17.04
CA ASP A 253 15.86 18.64 16.99
C ASP A 253 14.49 18.73 16.33
N LEU A 254 14.37 18.15 15.13
CA LEU A 254 13.14 18.22 14.36
C LEU A 254 12.03 17.29 14.88
N THR A 255 12.28 16.49 15.92
CA THR A 255 11.20 15.75 16.62
C THR A 255 10.31 16.68 17.46
N GLU A 256 10.78 17.88 17.79
CA GLU A 256 9.99 18.92 18.45
C GLU A 256 9.02 19.57 17.45
N SER A 257 7.73 19.66 17.82
CA SER A 257 6.66 20.14 16.94
C SER A 257 6.86 21.58 16.42
N GLY A 258 7.45 22.47 17.21
CA GLY A 258 7.78 23.83 16.77
C GLY A 258 8.84 23.86 15.65
N ASN A 259 9.86 23.01 15.76
CA ASN A 259 10.91 22.89 14.75
C ASN A 259 10.37 22.20 13.48
N ILE A 260 9.49 21.20 13.63
CA ILE A 260 8.78 20.56 12.53
C ILE A 260 7.95 21.57 11.74
N LEU A 261 7.23 22.46 12.42
CA LEU A 261 6.38 23.47 11.79
C LEU A 261 7.21 24.50 11.01
N PHE A 262 8.32 24.97 11.60
CA PHE A 262 9.24 25.89 10.93
C PHE A 262 9.84 25.29 9.65
N ILE A 263 10.33 24.05 9.70
CA ILE A 263 10.88 23.37 8.51
C ILE A 263 9.79 23.09 7.48
N ARG A 264 8.56 22.73 7.90
CA ARG A 264 7.42 22.51 7.00
C ARG A 264 7.08 23.75 6.18
N GLU A 265 6.94 24.91 6.82
CA GLU A 265 6.67 26.17 6.10
C GLU A 265 7.86 26.61 5.25
N LYS A 266 9.10 26.33 5.66
CA LYS A 266 10.29 26.58 4.83
C LYS A 266 10.32 25.72 3.56
N VAL A 267 10.04 24.42 3.66
CA VAL A 267 9.93 23.53 2.49
C VAL A 267 8.76 23.94 1.60
N LYS A 268 7.61 24.31 2.19
CA LYS A 268 6.46 24.82 1.44
C LYS A 268 6.80 26.08 0.64
N GLN A 269 7.48 27.05 1.26
CA GLN A 269 7.88 28.27 0.57
C GLN A 269 8.88 27.99 -0.56
N GLU A 270 9.91 27.16 -0.31
CA GLU A 270 10.91 26.77 -1.32
C GLU A 270 10.27 26.06 -2.54
N LEU A 271 9.22 25.26 -2.33
CA LEU A 271 8.46 24.63 -3.42
C LEU A 271 7.65 25.67 -4.23
N VAL A 272 7.02 26.64 -3.55
CA VAL A 272 6.27 27.73 -4.20
C VAL A 272 7.20 28.68 -4.97
N ASP A 273 8.36 29.03 -4.40
CA ASP A 273 9.38 29.86 -5.04
C ASP A 273 9.98 29.18 -6.29
N ARG A 274 9.91 27.85 -6.36
CA ARG A 274 10.27 27.03 -7.54
C ARG A 274 9.11 26.85 -8.54
N GLY A 275 8.01 27.56 -8.36
CA GLY A 275 6.89 27.62 -9.32
C GLY A 275 5.78 26.59 -9.12
N LEU A 276 5.77 25.84 -8.01
CA LEU A 276 4.64 25.00 -7.66
C LEU A 276 3.48 25.83 -7.07
N PRO A 277 2.22 25.44 -7.30
CA PRO A 277 1.08 26.10 -6.66
C PRO A 277 1.11 25.91 -5.13
N SER A 278 0.49 26.85 -4.41
CA SER A 278 0.35 26.76 -2.95
C SER A 278 -0.39 25.48 -2.56
N MET A 279 0.25 24.66 -1.74
CA MET A 279 -0.22 23.32 -1.34
C MET A 279 -0.24 23.14 0.18
N GLU A 280 -0.92 22.12 0.66
CA GLU A 280 -0.79 21.67 2.05
C GLU A 280 0.32 20.60 2.15
N LEU A 281 1.33 20.84 2.98
CA LEU A 281 2.30 19.81 3.36
C LEU A 281 1.89 19.22 4.70
N LYS A 282 1.47 17.96 4.74
CA LYS A 282 1.27 17.20 5.99
C LYS A 282 2.52 16.40 6.30
N VAL A 283 3.29 16.84 7.29
CA VAL A 283 4.50 16.14 7.76
C VAL A 283 4.11 14.80 8.36
N ARG A 284 4.50 13.70 7.69
CA ARG A 284 4.22 12.35 8.20
C ARG A 284 5.30 11.77 9.13
N ARG A 285 6.47 12.39 9.38
CA ARG A 285 7.52 11.97 10.38
C ARG A 285 8.52 13.09 10.63
N VAL A 286 9.35 12.91 11.65
CA VAL A 286 10.79 13.16 11.56
C VAL A 286 11.54 11.93 12.08
N GLU A 287 12.60 11.53 11.38
CA GLU A 287 13.53 10.50 11.85
C GLU A 287 14.89 11.09 12.19
N LYS A 288 15.41 10.75 13.37
CA LYS A 288 16.73 11.18 13.82
C LYS A 288 17.77 10.08 13.55
N THR A 289 18.36 10.11 12.36
CA THR A 289 19.48 9.24 12.00
C THR A 289 20.79 9.73 12.63
N THR A 290 21.54 8.85 13.30
CA THR A 290 22.95 9.11 13.61
C THR A 290 23.77 9.25 12.32
N PRO A 291 24.80 10.12 12.27
CA PRO A 291 25.85 10.10 11.25
C PRO A 291 26.71 8.83 11.29
#